data_AF-A0AAU4WTP3-F1
#
_entry.id   AF-A0AAU4WTP3-F1
#
_cell.length_a   1.000
_cell.length_b   1.000
_cell.length_c   1.000
_cell.angle_alpha   90.00
_cell.angle_beta   90.00
_cell.angle_gamma   90.00
#
_symmetry.space_group_name_H-M   'P 1'
#
loop_
_entity.id
_entity.type
_entity.pdbx_description
1 polymer ?
#
loop_
_entity_poly.entity_id
_entity_poly.type
_entity_poly.pdbx_seq_one_letter_code
_entity_poly.pdbx_strand_id
1 'polypeptide(L)'
;MAALSLVLGSASEASAVAIRYPVAPDVRLKVRSGPGTEYQLVKVLPLDARVPINCQKPGETVSGTYGTTDLWDNIANGQYVSDAYVKTGSDGYVAPRCA
;
A
#
# COMPACT_ATOMS: atom_id res chain seq x y z
N MET A 1 -25.76 -37.29 -31.87
CA MET A 1 -25.18 -37.12 -30.51
C MET A 1 -24.47 -35.78 -30.51
N ALA A 2 -25.09 -34.76 -29.90
CA ALA A 2 -24.61 -33.38 -29.95
C ALA A 2 -23.43 -33.18 -28.99
N ALA A 3 -22.35 -32.58 -29.48
CA ALA A 3 -21.18 -32.18 -28.71
C ALA A 3 -21.49 -30.87 -27.96
N LEU A 4 -21.20 -30.82 -26.66
CA LEU A 4 -21.32 -29.62 -25.84
C LEU A 4 -19.90 -29.13 -25.49
N SER A 5 -19.42 -28.12 -26.22
CA SER A 5 -18.11 -27.50 -25.98
C SER A 5 -18.17 -26.57 -24.76
N LEU A 6 -17.27 -26.77 -23.80
CA LEU A 6 -17.06 -25.85 -22.67
C LEU A 6 -16.37 -24.57 -23.16
N VAL A 7 -17.00 -23.41 -22.92
CA VAL A 7 -16.34 -22.10 -23.06
C VAL A 7 -15.65 -21.79 -21.74
N LEU A 8 -14.33 -21.89 -21.70
CA LEU A 8 -13.50 -21.36 -20.63
C LEU A 8 -13.49 -19.83 -20.75
N GLY A 9 -14.21 -19.15 -19.85
CA GLY A 9 -14.12 -17.70 -19.71
C GLY A 9 -12.78 -17.31 -19.10
N SER A 10 -11.92 -16.65 -19.87
CA SER A 10 -10.71 -16.04 -19.36
C SER A 10 -11.07 -14.84 -18.48
N ALA A 11 -10.80 -14.94 -17.17
CA ALA A 11 -10.75 -13.78 -16.30
C ALA A 11 -9.51 -12.96 -16.69
N SER A 12 -9.72 -11.87 -17.44
CA SER A 12 -8.69 -10.85 -17.62
C SER A 12 -8.55 -10.11 -16.29
N GLU A 13 -7.56 -10.49 -15.49
CA GLU A 13 -7.08 -9.63 -14.41
C GLU A 13 -6.53 -8.37 -15.08
N ALA A 14 -7.30 -7.28 -15.01
CA ALA A 14 -6.79 -5.97 -15.38
C ALA A 14 -5.62 -5.65 -14.45
N SER A 15 -4.39 -5.77 -14.95
CA SER A 15 -3.19 -5.31 -14.25
C SER A 15 -3.27 -3.79 -14.13
N ALA A 16 -3.83 -3.30 -13.02
CA ALA A 16 -3.77 -1.89 -12.70
C ALA A 16 -2.30 -1.47 -12.68
N VAL A 17 -1.95 -0.43 -13.45
CA VAL A 17 -0.65 0.24 -13.30
C VAL A 17 -0.69 0.90 -11.92
N ALA A 18 -0.19 0.20 -10.91
CA ALA A 18 -0.12 0.74 -9.56
C ALA A 18 0.87 1.90 -9.57
N ILE A 19 0.36 3.12 -9.31
CA ILE A 19 1.22 4.28 -9.12
C ILE A 19 2.13 3.99 -7.92
N ARG A 20 3.44 4.05 -8.16
CA ARG A 20 4.44 3.78 -7.12
C ARG A 20 5.05 5.07 -6.63
N TYR A 21 4.83 5.32 -5.36
CA TYR A 21 5.34 6.48 -4.66
C TYR A 21 6.71 6.16 -4.04
N PRO A 22 7.66 7.09 -4.11
CA PRO A 22 8.95 6.89 -3.47
C PRO A 22 8.82 7.03 -1.96
N VAL A 23 9.47 6.14 -1.23
CA VAL A 23 9.67 6.24 0.21
C VAL A 23 10.73 7.31 0.50
N ALA A 24 10.70 7.88 1.71
CA ALA A 24 11.70 8.81 2.19
C ALA A 24 13.13 8.29 1.96
N PRO A 25 14.02 9.11 1.37
CA PRO A 25 15.40 8.72 1.12
C PRO A 25 16.11 8.43 2.44
N ASP A 26 17.08 7.53 2.41
CA ASP A 26 17.88 7.10 3.58
C ASP A 26 17.07 6.47 4.75
N VAL A 27 15.77 6.20 4.55
CA VAL A 27 14.91 5.56 5.56
C VAL A 27 14.62 4.11 5.21
N ARG A 28 14.90 3.21 6.15
CA ARG A 28 14.45 1.80 6.09
C ARG A 28 13.03 1.68 6.63
N LEU A 29 12.05 1.94 5.78
CA LEU A 29 10.63 1.96 6.18
C LEU A 29 10.13 0.58 6.60
N LYS A 30 9.52 0.54 7.78
CA LYS A 30 8.95 -0.67 8.39
C LYS A 30 7.54 -0.91 7.85
N VAL A 31 7.33 -2.09 7.27
CA VAL A 31 6.02 -2.58 6.84
C VAL A 31 5.38 -3.35 7.97
N ARG A 32 4.17 -2.99 8.34
CA ARG A 32 3.44 -3.56 9.47
C ARG A 32 2.19 -4.29 9.04
N SER A 33 1.69 -5.17 9.90
CA SER A 33 0.50 -5.97 9.62
C SER A 33 -0.82 -5.23 9.79
N GLY A 34 -0.78 -3.96 10.18
CA GLY A 34 -1.96 -3.12 10.40
C GLY A 34 -1.59 -1.64 10.51
N PRO A 35 -2.61 -0.77 10.65
CA PRO A 35 -2.45 0.68 10.64
C PRO A 35 -2.03 1.22 12.02
N GLY A 36 -0.84 0.83 12.48
CA GLY A 36 -0.28 1.26 13.77
C GLY A 36 1.11 0.71 14.04
N THR A 37 1.85 1.34 14.94
CA THR A 37 3.19 0.90 15.37
C THR A 37 3.17 -0.25 16.38
N GLU A 38 2.01 -0.52 16.95
CA GLU A 38 1.72 -1.68 17.80
C GLU A 38 1.67 -3.01 17.00
N TYR A 39 1.37 -2.93 15.69
CA TYR A 39 1.21 -4.11 14.84
C TYR A 39 2.57 -4.76 14.50
N GLN A 40 2.54 -6.07 14.27
CA GLN A 40 3.72 -6.87 13.95
C GLN A 40 4.45 -6.31 12.73
N LEU A 41 5.78 -6.25 12.82
CA LEU A 41 6.66 -5.94 11.69
C LEU A 41 6.65 -7.12 10.71
N VAL A 42 6.14 -6.89 9.51
CA VAL A 42 6.08 -7.89 8.44
C VAL A 42 7.41 -7.93 7.68
N LYS A 43 7.92 -6.76 7.30
CA LYS A 43 9.20 -6.62 6.59
C LYS A 43 9.74 -5.19 6.70
N VAL A 44 10.95 -4.99 6.24
CA VAL A 44 11.58 -3.67 6.12
C VAL A 44 11.92 -3.44 4.66
N LEU A 45 11.52 -2.28 4.13
CA LEU A 45 11.84 -1.90 2.76
C LEU A 45 13.31 -1.50 2.63
N PRO A 46 13.92 -1.75 1.46
CA PRO A 46 15.26 -1.23 1.16
C PRO A 46 15.25 0.31 1.09
N LEU A 47 16.44 0.91 1.09
CA LEU A 47 16.60 2.34 0.85
C LEU A 47 16.08 2.70 -0.55
N ASP A 48 15.53 3.91 -0.68
CA ASP A 48 14.95 4.43 -1.93
C ASP A 48 13.87 3.52 -2.54
N ALA A 49 13.23 2.71 -1.70
CA ALA A 49 12.14 1.85 -2.12
C ALA A 49 10.98 2.67 -2.69
N ARG A 50 10.24 2.05 -3.61
CA ARG A 50 9.00 2.59 -4.15
C ARG A 50 7.87 1.64 -3.85
N VAL A 51 6.80 2.14 -3.25
CA VAL A 51 5.66 1.33 -2.85
C VAL A 51 4.43 1.67 -3.69
N PRO A 52 3.66 0.67 -4.15
CA PRO A 52 2.31 0.92 -4.62
C PRO A 52 1.41 1.26 -3.44
N ILE A 53 0.40 2.11 -3.64
CA ILE A 53 -0.67 2.34 -2.67
C ILE A 53 -1.95 1.76 -3.27
N ASN A 54 -2.43 0.65 -2.71
CA ASN A 54 -3.67 0.01 -3.17
C ASN A 54 -4.89 0.70 -2.56
N CYS A 55 -4.80 0.99 -1.26
CA CYS A 55 -5.83 1.70 -0.52
C CYS A 55 -5.21 2.35 0.72
N GLN A 56 -5.92 3.31 1.30
CA GLN A 56 -5.49 4.02 2.52
C GLN A 56 -6.48 3.80 3.66
N LYS A 57 -5.97 3.75 4.88
CA LYS A 57 -6.79 3.60 6.08
C LYS A 57 -6.28 4.51 7.20
N PRO A 58 -7.16 5.17 7.95
CA PRO A 58 -6.74 5.89 9.15
C PRO A 58 -6.31 4.90 10.25
N GLY A 59 -5.35 5.31 11.06
CA GLY A 59 -4.74 4.49 12.10
C GLY A 59 -4.02 5.33 13.14
N GLU A 60 -2.93 4.79 13.67
CA GLU A 60 -2.08 5.51 14.62
C GLU A 60 -1.41 6.72 13.94
N THR A 61 -1.42 7.86 14.63
CA THR A 61 -0.70 9.06 14.18
C THR A 61 0.80 8.86 14.32
N VAL A 62 1.53 8.98 13.20
CA VAL A 62 2.99 8.83 13.15
C VAL A 62 3.60 10.09 12.56
N SER A 63 4.68 10.55 13.19
CA SER A 63 5.52 11.64 12.68
C SER A 63 6.73 11.06 11.93
N GLY A 64 6.88 11.44 10.67
CA GLY A 64 7.92 10.98 9.77
C GLY A 64 8.53 12.12 8.94
N THR A 65 9.29 11.75 7.91
CA THR A 65 10.06 12.69 7.08
C THR A 65 9.19 13.72 6.37
N TYR A 66 7.98 13.34 5.95
CA TYR A 66 7.07 14.21 5.20
C TYR A 66 6.02 14.91 6.07
N GLY A 67 6.04 14.71 7.39
CA GLY A 67 5.10 15.34 8.30
C GLY A 67 4.50 14.36 9.30
N THR A 68 3.39 14.76 9.92
CA THR A 68 2.63 13.92 10.85
C THR A 68 1.28 13.60 10.23
N THR A 69 0.97 12.30 10.12
CA THR A 69 -0.29 11.82 9.53
C THR A 69 -0.80 10.61 10.31
N ASP A 70 -2.11 10.44 10.33
CA ASP A 70 -2.81 9.24 10.78
C ASP A 70 -3.13 8.29 9.62
N LEU A 71 -2.69 8.60 8.40
CA LEU A 71 -2.91 7.79 7.22
C LEU A 71 -1.88 6.65 7.10
N TRP A 72 -2.41 5.47 6.80
CA TRP A 72 -1.64 4.26 6.52
C TRP A 72 -1.94 3.75 5.12
N ASP A 73 -0.88 3.55 4.36
CA ASP A 73 -0.92 3.05 2.99
C ASP A 73 -0.86 1.53 2.97
N ASN A 74 -1.85 0.90 2.37
CA ASN A 74 -1.81 -0.52 2.08
C ASN A 74 -0.99 -0.78 0.81
N ILE A 75 0.17 -1.42 0.98
CA ILE A 75 1.09 -1.72 -0.12
C ILE A 75 0.91 -3.14 -0.66
N ALA A 76 0.27 -4.03 0.10
CA ALA A 76 -0.11 -5.39 -0.26
C ALA A 76 -1.08 -5.98 0.77
N ASN A 77 -1.60 -7.19 0.53
CA ASN A 77 -2.52 -7.89 1.45
C ASN A 77 -1.98 -7.91 2.89
N GLY A 78 -2.66 -7.19 3.78
CA GLY A 78 -2.28 -7.06 5.20
C GLY A 78 -0.94 -6.36 5.46
N GLN A 79 -0.41 -5.61 4.49
CA GLN A 79 0.86 -4.89 4.61
C GLN A 79 0.62 -3.40 4.52
N TYR A 80 0.93 -2.69 5.60
CA TYR A 80 0.71 -1.27 5.76
C TYR A 80 2.02 -0.54 6.04
N VAL A 81 2.15 0.67 5.51
CA VAL A 81 3.20 1.61 5.85
C VAL A 81 2.59 2.95 6.21
N SER A 82 3.27 3.74 7.03
CA SER A 82 2.78 5.09 7.36
C SER A 82 3.06 6.03 6.19
N ASP A 83 2.03 6.79 5.81
CA ASP A 83 2.10 7.82 4.76
C ASP A 83 3.11 8.93 5.12
N ALA A 84 3.44 9.10 6.42
CA ALA A 84 4.45 10.04 6.90
C ALA A 84 5.85 9.83 6.26
N TYR A 85 6.10 8.65 5.70
CA TYR A 85 7.35 8.29 5.04
C TYR A 85 7.22 8.01 3.54
N VAL A 86 6.04 8.22 2.96
CA VAL A 86 5.79 8.01 1.53
C VAL A 86 5.54 9.36 0.88
N LYS A 87 6.25 9.65 -0.21
CA LYS A 87 6.10 10.93 -0.93
C LYS A 87 4.90 10.85 -1.88
N THR A 88 3.71 10.97 -1.32
CA THR A 88 2.44 11.01 -2.05
C THR A 88 2.15 12.39 -2.64
N GLY A 89 2.67 13.45 -1.99
CA GLY A 89 2.51 14.84 -2.41
C GLY A 89 1.20 15.48 -1.94
N SER A 90 0.46 14.79 -1.07
CA SER A 90 -0.76 15.29 -0.42
C SER A 90 -0.81 14.78 1.01
N ASP A 91 -1.25 15.61 1.95
CA ASP A 91 -1.49 15.19 3.35
C ASP A 91 -2.84 14.45 3.51
N GLY A 92 -3.55 14.21 2.42
CA GLY A 92 -4.86 13.56 2.38
C GLY A 92 -4.84 12.21 1.66
N TYR A 93 -6.04 11.70 1.38
CA TYR A 93 -6.20 10.44 0.65
C TYR A 93 -5.76 10.62 -0.81
N VAL A 94 -4.71 9.90 -1.22
CA VAL A 94 -4.29 9.76 -2.62
C VAL A 94 -4.81 8.47 -3.27
N ALA A 95 -5.31 7.55 -2.45
CA ALA A 95 -5.88 6.27 -2.85
C ALA A 95 -7.28 6.07 -2.21
N PRO A 96 -8.12 5.18 -2.77
CA PRO A 96 -9.41 4.85 -2.14
C PRO A 96 -9.23 4.32 -0.72
N ARG A 97 -10.28 4.45 0.10
CA ARG A 97 -10.25 3.92 1.47
C ARG A 97 -10.26 2.39 1.44
N CYS A 98 -9.45 1.76 2.28
CA CYS A 98 -9.54 0.31 2.47
C CYS A 98 -10.92 -0.06 3.04
N ALA A 99 -11.51 -1.12 2.49
CA ALA A 99 -12.77 -1.69 2.95
C ALA A 99 -12.66 -2.36 4.33
#